data_AF-A0A2P8CST6-F1
#
_entry.id   AF-A0A2P8CST6-F1
#
_cell.length_a   1.000
_cell.length_b   1.000
_cell.length_c   1.000
_cell.angle_alpha   90.00
_cell.angle_beta   90.00
_cell.angle_gamma   90.00
#
_symmetry.space_group_name_H-M   'P 1'
#
loop_
_entity.id
_entity.type
_entity.pdbx_description
1 polymer ?
#
loop_
_entity_poly.entity_id
_entity_poly.type
_entity_poly.pdbx_seq_one_letter_code
_entity_poly.pdbx_strand_id
1 'polypeptide(L)'
;MKKAILSCGLLAVSIAFLAGCGIAKEKTKADVVKNCLLSVPAGIPKDVAEDYCNCSADKLLEKYSAIEIMKMEEKLRNGDETPKAEMMKTIQPCIDDLTRKAKEHQQGH
;
A
#
# COMPACT_ATOMS: atom_id res chain seq x y z
N MET A 1 -39.53 17.81 -46.60
CA MET A 1 -40.80 18.23 -45.94
C MET A 1 -41.61 16.99 -45.60
N LYS A 2 -42.23 16.98 -44.40
CA LYS A 2 -43.23 16.01 -43.86
C LYS A 2 -42.64 14.70 -43.36
N LYS A 3 -43.04 14.13 -42.21
CA LYS A 3 -43.63 14.58 -40.94
C LYS A 3 -43.55 13.34 -40.03
N ALA A 4 -43.38 13.54 -38.73
CA ALA A 4 -43.29 12.52 -37.70
C ALA A 4 -44.55 11.63 -37.59
N ILE A 5 -44.34 10.35 -37.27
CA ILE A 5 -45.29 9.39 -36.65
C ILE A 5 -44.40 8.55 -35.72
N LEU A 6 -44.19 8.91 -34.45
CA LEU A 6 -45.08 8.74 -33.30
C LEU A 6 -45.85 7.40 -33.32
N SER A 7 -45.19 6.34 -32.84
CA SER A 7 -45.88 5.16 -32.32
C SER A 7 -45.13 4.66 -31.09
N CYS A 8 -45.73 4.89 -29.93
CA CYS A 8 -45.42 4.23 -28.67
C CYS A 8 -45.52 2.72 -28.85
N GLY A 9 -44.53 1.99 -28.35
CA GLY A 9 -44.72 0.58 -28.01
C GLY A 9 -43.66 -0.33 -28.58
N LEU A 10 -42.45 -0.29 -28.01
CA LEU A 10 -41.84 -1.53 -27.56
C LEU A 10 -40.82 -1.20 -26.46
N LEU A 11 -41.15 -1.64 -25.25
CA LEU A 11 -40.25 -1.77 -24.12
C LEU A 11 -39.08 -2.68 -24.50
N ALA A 12 -38.04 -2.12 -25.13
CA ALA A 12 -36.74 -2.77 -25.21
C ALA A 12 -35.96 -2.34 -23.97
N VAL A 13 -36.13 -3.17 -22.94
CA VAL A 13 -35.41 -3.22 -21.68
C VAL A 13 -33.99 -2.66 -21.81
N SER A 14 -33.78 -1.54 -21.13
CA SER A 14 -32.49 -0.93 -20.82
C SER A 14 -31.62 -1.93 -20.08
N ILE A 15 -30.86 -2.76 -20.78
CA ILE A 15 -29.67 -3.40 -20.20
C ILE A 15 -28.55 -2.37 -20.29
N ALA A 16 -28.64 -1.37 -19.42
CA ALA A 16 -27.45 -0.71 -18.94
C ALA A 16 -26.64 -1.80 -18.23
N PHE A 17 -25.70 -2.41 -18.95
CA PHE A 17 -24.55 -3.02 -18.31
C PHE A 17 -23.81 -1.88 -17.60
N LEU A 18 -24.30 -1.54 -16.42
CA LEU A 18 -23.49 -1.12 -15.29
C LEU A 18 -22.53 -2.28 -15.03
N ALA A 19 -21.51 -2.41 -15.89
CA ALA A 19 -20.24 -2.95 -15.45
C ALA A 19 -19.78 -1.95 -14.40
N GLY A 20 -20.20 -2.22 -13.16
CA GLY A 20 -19.79 -1.47 -12.00
C GLY A 20 -18.28 -1.39 -12.06
N CYS A 21 -17.79 -0.18 -12.27
CA CYS A 21 -16.40 0.19 -12.08
C CYS A 21 -16.13 0.18 -10.56
N GLY A 22 -16.37 -0.97 -9.93
CA GLY A 22 -15.80 -1.30 -8.65
C GLY A 22 -14.38 -1.72 -8.93
N ILE A 23 -13.52 -0.76 -9.28
CA ILE A 23 -12.07 -0.95 -9.14
C ILE A 23 -11.89 -1.17 -7.64
N ALA A 24 -11.87 -2.44 -7.22
CA ALA A 24 -11.32 -2.81 -5.94
C ALA A 24 -9.96 -2.12 -5.89
N LYS A 25 -9.77 -1.18 -4.96
CA LYS A 25 -8.51 -0.44 -4.85
C LYS A 25 -7.41 -1.47 -4.62
N GLU A 26 -6.70 -1.83 -5.68
CA GLU A 26 -5.51 -2.66 -5.58
C GLU A 26 -4.55 -1.94 -4.65
N LYS A 27 -4.12 -2.62 -3.60
CA LYS A 27 -3.09 -2.10 -2.71
C LYS A 27 -1.78 -2.13 -3.48
N THR A 28 -1.08 -1.01 -3.47
CA THR A 28 0.16 -0.81 -4.23
C THR A 28 1.36 -0.71 -3.28
N LYS A 29 2.58 -0.74 -3.85
CA LYS A 29 3.81 -0.38 -3.10
C LYS A 29 3.66 0.96 -2.38
N ALA A 30 3.04 1.95 -3.02
CA ALA A 30 2.83 3.27 -2.44
C ALA A 30 1.98 3.21 -1.16
N ASP A 31 1.00 2.31 -1.10
CA ASP A 31 0.20 2.11 0.11
C ASP A 31 1.01 1.51 1.25
N VAL A 32 1.89 0.55 0.96
CA VAL A 32 2.80 -0.07 1.94
C VAL A 32 3.79 0.98 2.48
N VAL A 33 4.45 1.72 1.59
CA VAL A 33 5.40 2.79 1.97
C VAL A 33 4.70 3.85 2.83
N LYS A 34 3.50 4.28 2.43
CA LYS A 34 2.73 5.26 3.19
C LYS A 34 2.38 4.74 4.58
N ASN A 35 1.99 3.48 4.71
CA ASN A 35 1.66 2.90 6.01
C ASN A 35 2.90 2.75 6.91
N CYS A 36 4.03 2.36 6.32
CA CYS A 36 5.31 2.30 7.01
C CYS A 36 5.71 3.67 7.58
N LEU A 37 5.61 4.74 6.79
CA LEU A 37 5.98 6.10 7.22
C LEU A 37 5.16 6.59 8.43
N LEU A 38 3.91 6.14 8.58
CA LEU A 38 3.09 6.44 9.75
C LEU A 38 3.56 5.72 11.03
N SER A 39 4.35 4.66 10.87
CA SER A 39 4.84 3.79 11.94
C SER A 39 6.29 4.08 12.32
N VAL A 40 7.02 4.91 11.55
CA VAL A 40 8.40 5.30 11.86
C VAL A 40 8.41 6.23 13.08
N PRO A 41 9.29 6.00 14.08
CA PRO A 41 9.40 6.87 15.25
C PRO A 41 9.74 8.32 14.89
N ALA A 42 9.15 9.27 15.63
CA ALA A 42 9.55 10.66 15.57
C ALA A 42 11.02 10.81 15.99
N GLY A 43 11.84 11.48 15.17
CA GLY A 43 13.27 11.67 15.40
C GLY A 43 14.17 11.06 14.33
N ILE A 44 13.63 10.20 13.46
CA ILE A 44 14.31 9.79 12.22
C ILE A 44 14.12 10.89 11.16
N PRO A 45 15.19 11.36 10.48
CA PRO A 45 15.07 12.29 9.36
C PRO A 45 14.12 11.76 8.28
N LYS A 46 13.32 12.64 7.67
CA LYS A 46 12.25 12.25 6.75
C LYS A 46 12.78 11.46 5.55
N ASP A 47 13.89 11.89 4.96
CA ASP A 47 14.57 11.23 3.86
C ASP A 47 15.07 9.83 4.25
N VAL A 48 15.65 9.69 5.44
CA VAL A 48 16.09 8.39 5.98
C VAL A 48 14.90 7.45 6.24
N ALA A 49 13.77 7.99 6.72
CA ALA A 49 12.53 7.24 6.91
C ALA A 49 11.91 6.78 5.57
N GLU A 50 11.92 7.65 4.56
CA GLU A 50 11.44 7.34 3.21
C GLU A 50 12.29 6.24 2.56
N ASP A 51 13.62 6.32 2.66
CA ASP A 51 14.53 5.28 2.18
C ASP A 51 14.25 3.93 2.85
N TYR A 52 14.13 3.92 4.18
CA TYR A 52 13.82 2.73 4.96
C TYR A 52 12.50 2.09 4.52
N CYS A 53 11.44 2.89 4.39
CA CYS A 53 10.12 2.40 4.02
C CYS A 53 10.07 1.91 2.57
N ASN A 54 10.78 2.55 1.65
CA ASN A 54 10.92 2.07 0.28
C ASN A 54 11.66 0.73 0.22
N CYS A 55 12.81 0.62 0.90
CA CYS A 55 13.57 -0.62 0.99
C CYS A 55 12.72 -1.76 1.57
N SER A 56 12.03 -1.49 2.68
CA SER A 56 11.18 -2.48 3.35
C SER A 56 10.04 -2.94 2.46
N ALA A 57 9.38 -2.00 1.77
CA ALA A 57 8.33 -2.33 0.82
C ALA A 57 8.85 -3.18 -0.34
N ASP A 58 10.01 -2.86 -0.91
CA ASP A 58 10.63 -3.67 -1.98
C ASP A 58 10.93 -5.08 -1.50
N LYS A 59 11.55 -5.24 -0.33
CA LYS A 59 11.90 -6.56 0.21
C LYS A 59 10.69 -7.42 0.58
N LEU A 60 9.63 -6.80 1.10
CA LEU A 60 8.40 -7.52 1.41
C LEU A 60 7.62 -7.89 0.14
N LEU A 61 7.60 -7.00 -0.87
CA LEU A 61 6.91 -7.25 -2.14
C LEU A 61 7.60 -8.30 -3.03
N GLU A 62 8.88 -8.61 -2.77
CA GLU A 62 9.56 -9.78 -3.36
C GLU A 62 8.92 -11.11 -2.92
N LYS A 63 8.19 -11.14 -1.79
CA LYS A 63 7.67 -12.38 -1.18
C LYS A 63 6.16 -12.39 -0.97
N TYR A 64 5.55 -11.23 -0.75
CA TYR A 64 4.15 -11.09 -0.38
C TYR A 64 3.49 -10.03 -1.23
N SER A 65 2.18 -10.15 -1.46
CA SER A 65 1.39 -9.07 -2.03
C SER A 65 1.25 -7.90 -1.04
N ALA A 66 0.98 -6.70 -1.55
CA ALA A 66 0.71 -5.53 -0.72
C ALA A 66 -0.45 -5.75 0.28
N ILE A 67 -1.46 -6.55 -0.10
CA ILE A 67 -2.58 -6.89 0.78
C ILE A 67 -2.13 -7.79 1.93
N GLU A 68 -1.28 -8.78 1.66
CA GLU A 68 -0.73 -9.67 2.69
C GLU A 68 0.14 -8.90 3.68
N ILE A 69 0.99 -7.98 3.18
CA ILE A 69 1.82 -7.12 4.01
C ILE A 69 0.96 -6.30 4.98
N MET A 70 -0.07 -5.62 4.46
CA MET A 70 -0.98 -4.83 5.30
C MET A 70 -1.71 -5.67 6.36
N LYS A 71 -2.11 -6.91 6.02
CA LYS A 71 -2.74 -7.83 6.97
C LYS A 71 -1.76 -8.28 8.05
N MET A 72 -0.49 -8.52 7.70
CA MET A 72 0.54 -8.86 8.68
C MET A 72 0.84 -7.69 9.62
N GLU A 73 0.93 -6.45 9.09
CA GLU A 73 1.08 -5.25 9.91
C GLU A 73 -0.11 -5.04 10.86
N GLU A 74 -1.33 -5.27 10.38
CA GLU A 74 -2.53 -5.23 11.24
C GLU A 74 -2.48 -6.27 12.35
N LYS A 75 -2.07 -7.51 12.06
CA LYS A 75 -1.88 -8.58 13.05
C LYS A 75 -0.85 -8.18 14.11
N LEU A 76 0.30 -7.64 13.70
CA LEU A 76 1.33 -7.16 14.62
C LEU A 76 0.78 -6.06 15.55
N ARG A 77 0.02 -5.11 15.00
CA ARG A 77 -0.62 -4.05 15.78
C ARG A 77 -1.65 -4.58 16.79
N ASN A 78 -2.30 -5.69 16.46
CA ASN A 78 -3.27 -6.37 17.32
C ASN A 78 -2.60 -7.34 18.32
N GLY A 79 -1.27 -7.42 18.37
CA GLY A 79 -0.50 -8.24 19.30
C GLY A 79 -0.22 -9.67 18.83
N ASP A 80 -0.56 -10.02 17.59
CA ASP A 80 -0.15 -11.29 17.00
C ASP A 80 1.29 -11.19 16.48
N GLU A 81 2.23 -11.79 17.21
CA GLU A 81 3.65 -11.78 16.86
C GLU A 81 4.05 -12.84 15.82
N THR A 82 3.12 -13.68 15.36
CA THR A 82 3.41 -14.75 14.40
C THR A 82 4.15 -14.26 13.14
N PRO A 83 3.74 -13.18 12.45
CA PRO A 83 4.45 -12.70 11.26
C PRO A 83 5.75 -11.94 11.59
N LYS A 84 6.00 -11.61 12.85
CA LYS A 84 7.07 -10.68 13.26
C LYS A 84 8.46 -11.16 12.84
N ALA A 85 8.82 -12.40 13.18
CA ALA A 85 10.16 -12.91 12.94
C ALA A 85 10.51 -12.95 11.44
N GLU A 86 9.57 -13.37 10.61
CA GLU A 86 9.78 -13.50 9.17
C GLU A 86 9.82 -12.13 8.46
N MET A 87 8.94 -11.21 8.86
CA MET A 87 8.98 -9.82 8.37
C MET A 87 10.29 -9.15 8.76
N MET A 88 10.67 -9.21 10.04
CA MET A 88 11.92 -8.62 10.54
C MET A 88 13.14 -9.18 9.82
N LYS A 89 13.21 -10.50 9.61
CA LYS A 89 14.30 -11.12 8.84
C LYS A 89 14.35 -10.60 7.39
N THR A 90 13.19 -10.39 6.78
CA THR A 90 13.10 -9.91 5.38
C THR A 90 13.56 -8.45 5.26
N ILE A 91 13.21 -7.60 6.23
CA ILE A 91 13.58 -6.17 6.24
C ILE A 91 14.87 -5.86 6.99
N GLN A 92 15.55 -6.85 7.59
CA GLN A 92 16.78 -6.64 8.36
C GLN A 92 17.84 -5.81 7.62
N PRO A 93 18.12 -6.03 6.31
CA PRO A 93 19.06 -5.18 5.59
C PRO A 93 18.65 -3.70 5.55
N CYS A 94 17.34 -3.43 5.51
CA CYS A 94 16.80 -2.07 5.53
C CYS A 94 16.94 -1.43 6.93
N ILE A 95 16.79 -2.22 8.00
CA ILE A 95 17.01 -1.76 9.38
C ILE A 95 18.49 -1.42 9.61
N ASP A 96 19.39 -2.24 9.08
CA ASP A 96 20.84 -2.01 9.19
C ASP A 96 21.24 -0.72 8.48
N ASP A 97 20.70 -0.48 7.27
CA ASP A 97 20.92 0.76 6.52
C ASP A 97 20.32 1.99 7.22
N LEU A 98 19.08 1.88 7.72
CA LEU A 98 18.43 2.91 8.53
C LEU A 98 19.30 3.29 9.74
N THR A 99 19.80 2.30 10.47
CA THR A 99 20.63 2.52 11.66
C THR A 99 21.93 3.23 11.32
N ARG A 100 22.56 2.85 10.20
CA ARG A 100 23.78 3.48 9.71
C ARG A 100 23.52 4.95 9.33
N LYS A 101 22.52 5.21 8.48
CA LYS A 101 22.17 6.58 8.03
C LYS A 101 21.73 7.47 9.20
N ALA A 102 20.91 6.96 10.12
CA ALA A 102 20.47 7.73 11.28
C ALA A 102 21.65 8.19 12.17
N LYS A 103 22.70 7.36 12.31
CA LYS A 103 23.93 7.74 13.03
C LYS A 103 24.74 8.80 12.29
N GLU A 104 24.89 8.67 10.98
CA GLU A 104 25.60 9.64 10.14
C GLU A 104 24.95 11.03 10.24
N HIS A 105 23.62 11.10 10.26
CA HIS A 105 22.90 12.36 10.46
C HIS A 105 23.07 12.97 11.87
N GLN A 106 23.33 12.16 12.90
CA GLN A 106 23.60 12.66 14.26
C GLN A 106 25.04 13.14 14.46
N GLN A 107 25.98 12.68 13.62
CA GLN A 107 27.40 13.01 13.72
C GLN A 107 27.84 14.18 12.81
N GLY A 108 26.97 14.62 11.90
CA GLY A 108 27.19 15.75 10.99
C GLY A 108 26.67 17.12 11.49
N HIS A 109 26.29 17.22 12.76
CA HIS A 109 25.80 18.44 13.42
C HIS A 109 26.83 19.02 14.40
#